data_AF-E1IIR6-F1
#
_entry.id   AF-E1IIR6-F1
#
_cell.length_a   1.000
_cell.length_b   1.000
_cell.length_c   1.000
_cell.angle_alpha   90.00
_cell.angle_beta   90.00
_cell.angle_gamma   90.00
#
_symmetry.space_group_name_H-M   'P 1'
#
loop_
_entity.id
_entity.type
_entity.pdbx_description
1 polymer ?
#
loop_
_entity_poly.entity_id
_entity_poly.type
_entity_poly.pdbx_seq_one_letter_code
_entity_poly.pdbx_strand_id
1 'polypeptide(L)' 'MVADHSLQVEVEKVTDYAQMMRWNIMRTPGLVVDDTLVAAGRIPSESEIFGWLKPGV' A
#
# COMPACT_ATOMS: atom_id res chain seq x y z
N MET A 1 -0.22 12.90 -7.20
CA MET A 1 -0.28 11.48 -7.58
C MET A 1 -1.70 10.93 -7.65
N VAL A 2 -2.45 10.83 -6.55
CA VAL A 2 -3.83 10.28 -6.58
C VAL A 2 -4.81 11.19 -7.34
N ALA A 3 -4.76 12.50 -7.09
CA ALA A 3 -5.59 13.49 -7.76
C ALA A 3 -5.24 13.67 -9.26
N ASP A 4 -3.96 13.49 -9.63
CA ASP A 4 -3.48 13.71 -11.00
C ASP A 4 -3.87 12.59 -11.97
N HIS A 5 -4.18 11.40 -11.44
CA HIS A 5 -4.49 10.22 -12.26
C HIS A 5 -5.95 9.76 -12.16
N SER A 6 -6.83 10.53 -11.51
CA SER A 6 -8.25 10.16 -11.28
C SER A 6 -8.41 8.76 -10.68
N LEU A 7 -7.43 8.32 -9.88
CA LEU A 7 -7.48 7.02 -9.21
C LEU A 7 -8.35 7.18 -7.96
N GLN A 8 -9.45 6.42 -7.89
CA GLN A 8 -10.24 6.33 -6.67
C GLN A 8 -9.53 5.37 -5.71
N VAL A 9 -8.66 5.93 -4.87
CA VAL A 9 -7.96 5.17 -3.85
C VAL A 9 -8.26 5.76 -2.48
N GLU A 10 -8.57 4.89 -1.54
CA GLU A 10 -8.68 5.25 -0.12
C GLU A 10 -7.33 4.97 0.54
N VAL A 11 -6.75 6.01 1.16
CA VAL A 11 -5.46 5.89 1.83
C VAL A 11 -5.68 5.95 3.32
N GLU A 12 -5.57 4.80 3.98
CA GLU A 12 -5.65 4.72 5.44
C GLU A 12 -4.25 4.64 6.06
N LYS A 13 -3.99 5.55 7.02
CA LYS A 13 -2.77 5.49 7.83
C LYS A 13 -3.02 4.67 9.08
N VAL A 14 -2.55 3.43 9.07
CA VAL A 14 -2.61 2.55 10.24
C VAL A 14 -1.37 2.79 11.13
N THR A 15 -1.60 3.22 12.37
CA THR A 15 -0.57 3.31 13.43
C THR A 15 -0.79 2.31 14.56
N ASP A 16 -1.89 1.57 14.51
CA ASP A 16 -2.22 0.54 15.49
C ASP A 16 -1.39 -0.72 15.20
N TYR A 17 -0.48 -1.04 16.12
CA TYR A 17 0.39 -2.20 16.01
C TYR A 17 -0.39 -3.52 15.87
N ALA A 18 -1.53 -3.65 16.57
CA ALA A 18 -2.34 -4.86 16.51
C ALA A 18 -2.96 -5.07 15.12
N GLN A 19 -3.32 -3.98 14.42
CA GLN A 19 -3.80 -4.05 13.05
C GLN A 19 -2.67 -4.37 12.08
N MET A 20 -1.48 -3.81 12.28
CA MET A 20 -0.31 -4.07 11.45
C MET A 20 0.16 -5.54 11.54
N MET A 21 0.09 -6.15 12.73
CA MET A 21 0.44 -7.56 12.91
C MET A 21 -0.44 -8.52 12.12
N ARG A 22 -1.69 -8.16 11.79
CA ARG A 22 -2.59 -8.98 10.96
C ARG A 22 -2.02 -9.23 9.57
N TRP A 23 -1.19 -8.33 9.09
CA TRP A 23 -0.53 -8.39 7.80
C TRP A 23 0.85 -9.08 7.85
N ASN A 24 1.23 -9.66 9.00
CA ASN A 24 2.54 -10.32 9.18
C ASN A 24 3.75 -9.41 8.83
N ILE A 25 3.59 -8.09 8.98
CA ILE A 25 4.63 -7.11 8.69
C ILE A 25 5.71 -7.19 9.78
N MET A 26 6.89 -7.71 9.41
CA MET A 26 8.05 -7.79 10.33
C MET A 26 8.82 -6.47 10.44
N ARG A 27 8.73 -5.60 9.42
CA ARG A 27 9.47 -4.33 9.34
C ARG A 27 8.62 -3.29 8.62
N THR A 28 8.56 -2.09 9.20
CA THR A 28 7.91 -0.92 8.60
C THR A 28 8.90 -0.11 7.76
N PRO A 29 8.45 0.60 6.72
CA PRO A 29 7.06 0.76 6.28
C PRO A 29 6.51 -0.48 5.58
N GLY A 30 5.19 -0.69 5.71
CA GLY A 30 4.44 -1.71 4.98
C GLY A 30 3.33 -1.07 4.15
N LEU A 31 3.08 -1.60 2.96
CA LEU A 31 2.05 -1.13 2.04
C LEU A 31 1.14 -2.30 1.66
N VAL A 32 -0.16 -2.10 1.86
CA VAL A 32 -1.23 -3.04 1.51
C VAL A 32 -2.11 -2.36 0.47
N VAL A 33 -2.44 -3.07 -0.60
CA VAL A 33 -3.37 -2.64 -1.66
C VAL A 33 -4.34 -3.79 -1.89
N ASP A 34 -5.65 -3.51 -1.91
CA ASP A 34 -6.71 -4.52 -2.09
C ASP A 34 -6.52 -5.76 -1.21
N ASP A 35 -6.36 -5.54 0.11
CA ASP A 35 -6.10 -6.57 1.11
C ASP A 35 -4.87 -7.47 0.82
N THR A 36 -3.93 -6.99 0.00
CA THR A 36 -2.70 -7.71 -0.35
C THR A 36 -1.48 -6.91 0.08
N LEU A 37 -0.60 -7.52 0.90
CA LEU A 37 0.68 -6.92 1.28
C LEU A 37 1.62 -6.91 0.07
N VAL A 38 1.88 -5.73 -0.48
CA VAL A 38 2.71 -5.55 -1.69
C VAL A 38 4.14 -5.11 -1.39
N ALA A 39 4.37 -4.48 -0.23
CA ALA A 39 5.70 -4.11 0.22
C ALA A 39 5.83 -4.18 1.75
N ALA A 40 6.97 -4.64 2.24
CA ALA A 40 7.32 -4.62 3.66
C ALA A 40 8.81 -4.31 3.86
N GLY A 41 9.12 -3.39 4.76
CA GLY A 41 10.49 -3.02 5.13
C GLY A 41 11.23 -2.16 4.11
N ARG A 42 10.55 -1.63 3.08
CA ARG A 42 11.10 -0.70 2.11
C ARG A 42 10.06 0.28 1.59
N ILE A 43 10.52 1.42 1.07
CA ILE A 43 9.67 2.37 0.34
C ILE A 43 9.72 1.97 -1.14
N PRO A 44 8.59 1.56 -1.75
CA PRO A 44 8.54 1.23 -3.17
C PRO A 44 8.67 2.48 -4.04
N SER A 45 9.13 2.29 -5.27
CA SER A 45 9.23 3.37 -6.25
C SER A 45 7.85 3.76 -6.80
N GLU A 46 7.73 4.97 -7.36
CA GLU A 46 6.49 5.45 -7.97
C GLU A 46 5.95 4.48 -9.03
N SER A 47 6.83 3.95 -9.89
CA SER A 47 6.47 2.97 -10.92
C SER A 47 5.86 1.68 -10.38
N GLU A 48 6.35 1.19 -9.23
CA GLU A 48 5.81 0.00 -8.57
C GLU A 48 4.43 0.29 -7.97
N ILE A 49 4.28 1.43 -7.31
CA ILE A 49 3.01 1.87 -6.74
C ILE A 49 1.94 1.98 -7.84
N PHE A 50 2.28 2.59 -8.98
CA PHE A 50 1.37 2.64 -10.14
C PHE A 50 1.03 1.26 -10.70
N GLY A 51 1.94 0.28 -10.59
CA GLY A 51 1.68 -1.10 -10.99
C GLY A 51 0.59 -1.75 -10.13
N TRP A 52 0.57 -1.47 -8.83
CA TRP A 52 -0.43 -2.03 -7.90
C TRP A 52 -1.75 -1.26 -7.89
N LEU A 53 -1.72 0.06 -8.09
CA LEU A 53 -2.93 0.90 -8.07
C LEU A 53 -3.73 0.87 -9.38
N LYS A 54 -3.19 0.27 -10.44
CA LYS A 54 -3.96 0.04 -11.66
C LYS A 54 -4.91 -1.14 -11.40
N PRO A 55 -6.24 -0.91 -11.37
CA PRO A 55 -7.16 -2.03 -11.49
C PRO A 55 -6.83 -2.72 -12.81
N GLY A 56 -6.93 -4.05 -12.83
CA GLY A 56 -6.62 -4.87 -14.01
C GLY A 56 -7.19 -4.27 -15.30
N VAL A 57 -6.47 -4.54 -16.39
CA VAL A 57 -6.93 -4.36 -17.77
C VAL A 57 -8.42 -4.61 -17.93
#